data_AF-A0A496PX93-F1
#
_entry.id   AF-A0A496PX93-F1
#
_cell.length_a   1.000
_cell.length_b   1.000
_cell.length_c   1.000
_cell.angle_alpha   90.00
_cell.angle_beta   90.00
_cell.angle_gamma   90.00
#
_symmetry.space_group_name_H-M   'P 1'
#
loop_
_entity.id
_entity.type
_entity.pdbx_description
1 polymer ?
#
loop_
_entity_poly.entity_id
_entity_poly.type
_entity_poly.pdbx_seq_one_letter_code
_entity_poly.pdbx_strand_id
1 'polypeptide(L)'
;MVSSSAPRATTPTVRVPKRCPSGTRKPLDKCARSAMRIEVSNNRGEGTARVVLGVVLAGVVLLASGSVLGHVGSPQLTDDCGSCHVGHGKPGEPMLGKSEEDFCYQCHGSDQERSRMVAEGRLLPSARLMDMRQEFDKQYTHPVERQGMHSPTEVLPTFGGAEVSHAECVDCHNPHQRLEAGKRMDFAVSGYSINGQHMERSLHQYEICLKCHTDKMGAKSSEMSLDRVFAVNVRSQHPVTVPLSGRLLPSMVDKAMTGQRMKCSDCHRSSDRDGPRGPHGSDYEFMLSGNYNRDVYVRESAFAFEFCYSCHDRFSILGNESFPFHREHIEGDPVSGRKGTSCYTCHASHGSPENPNLIKFNLQAVTGEKSGRRVEYLETSQGSGTCVLECHGHNHAPGGY
;
A
#
# COMPACT_ATOMS: atom_id res chain seq x y z
N MET A 1 23.31 -65.12 0.14
CA MET A 1 24.14 -63.94 0.49
C MET A 1 23.96 -62.95 -0.64
N VAL A 2 23.40 -61.75 -0.54
CA VAL A 2 22.86 -60.93 0.55
C VAL A 2 21.63 -60.23 -0.02
N SER A 3 20.54 -60.26 0.75
CA SER A 3 19.29 -59.54 0.50
C SER A 3 19.45 -58.10 0.97
N SER A 4 18.93 -57.13 0.21
CA SER A 4 18.66 -55.78 0.71
C SER A 4 17.38 -55.28 0.05
N SER A 5 16.36 -55.11 0.88
CA SER A 5 14.99 -54.73 0.56
C SER A 5 14.81 -53.25 0.87
N ALA A 6 14.27 -52.50 -0.10
CA ALA A 6 13.85 -51.12 0.10
C ALA A 6 12.38 -51.07 0.60
N PRO A 7 12.03 -50.18 1.54
CA PRO A 7 10.68 -50.11 2.11
C PRO A 7 9.67 -49.48 1.15
N ARG A 8 8.47 -50.07 1.14
CA ARG A 8 7.30 -49.67 0.33
C ARG A 8 6.54 -48.55 1.05
N ALA A 9 6.48 -47.36 0.46
CA ALA A 9 5.63 -46.28 0.95
C ALA A 9 4.15 -46.56 0.65
N THR A 10 3.31 -46.50 1.68
CA THR A 10 1.86 -46.63 1.60
C THR A 10 1.23 -45.31 1.14
N THR A 11 0.51 -45.35 0.02
CA THR A 11 -0.34 -44.23 -0.45
C THR A 11 -1.63 -44.17 0.38
N PRO A 12 -2.03 -42.99 0.91
CA PRO A 12 -3.32 -42.84 1.57
C PRO A 12 -4.44 -42.82 0.52
N THR A 13 -5.44 -43.70 0.72
CA THR A 13 -6.66 -43.76 -0.09
C THR A 13 -7.64 -42.68 0.38
N VAL A 14 -7.84 -41.65 -0.43
CA VAL A 14 -8.90 -40.64 -0.21
C VAL A 14 -10.23 -41.24 -0.66
N ARG A 15 -11.15 -41.48 0.29
CA ARG A 15 -12.54 -41.84 -0.04
C ARG A 15 -13.30 -40.59 -0.45
N VAL A 16 -13.73 -40.56 -1.71
CA VAL A 16 -14.65 -39.56 -2.26
C VAL A 16 -16.07 -39.81 -1.69
N PRO A 17 -16.76 -38.80 -1.12
CA PRO A 17 -18.16 -38.96 -0.73
C PRO A 17 -19.06 -39.08 -1.98
N LYS A 18 -19.97 -40.06 -1.96
CA LYS A 18 -20.93 -40.34 -3.04
C LYS A 18 -21.86 -39.14 -3.26
N ARG A 19 -22.00 -38.69 -4.51
CA ARG A 19 -23.01 -37.71 -4.94
C ARG A 19 -24.43 -38.28 -4.73
N CYS A 20 -25.36 -37.41 -4.32
CA CYS A 20 -26.79 -37.72 -4.33
C CYS A 20 -27.32 -37.78 -5.78
N PRO A 21 -28.19 -38.75 -6.12
CA PRO A 21 -28.84 -38.82 -7.44
C PRO A 21 -29.84 -37.68 -7.61
N SER A 22 -29.88 -37.11 -8.82
CA SER A 22 -30.86 -36.14 -9.26
C SER A 22 -32.24 -36.78 -9.45
N GLY A 23 -33.27 -36.11 -8.96
CA GLY A 23 -34.67 -36.39 -9.32
C GLY A 23 -35.51 -36.92 -8.16
N THR A 24 -36.11 -36.01 -7.39
CA THR A 24 -37.52 -36.03 -6.95
C THR A 24 -37.77 -34.85 -6.00
N ARG A 25 -38.87 -34.11 -6.22
CA ARG A 25 -39.31 -32.99 -5.40
C ARG A 25 -39.90 -33.51 -4.09
N LYS A 26 -39.38 -33.09 -2.91
CA LYS A 26 -40.10 -32.87 -1.63
C LYS A 26 -39.13 -32.38 -0.50
N PRO A 27 -39.63 -31.74 0.57
CA PRO A 27 -39.03 -30.55 1.16
C PRO A 27 -37.85 -30.76 2.13
N LEU A 28 -37.03 -29.72 2.21
CA LEU A 28 -35.91 -29.49 3.11
C LEU A 28 -36.35 -29.57 4.58
N ASP A 29 -36.03 -30.66 5.25
CA ASP A 29 -35.74 -30.69 6.68
C ASP A 29 -35.08 -32.04 6.98
N LYS A 30 -33.95 -32.02 7.70
CA LYS A 30 -33.06 -33.15 8.08
C LYS A 30 -31.83 -33.34 7.19
N CYS A 31 -30.92 -32.37 7.23
CA CYS A 31 -29.48 -32.62 7.08
C CYS A 31 -28.67 -31.53 7.81
N ALA A 32 -28.95 -31.37 9.10
CA ALA A 32 -28.11 -30.60 10.02
C ALA A 32 -28.21 -31.27 11.39
N ARG A 33 -27.15 -31.97 11.80
CA ARG A 33 -26.73 -32.26 13.20
C ARG A 33 -25.65 -33.35 13.18
N SER A 34 -24.40 -32.91 13.12
CA SER A 34 -23.30 -33.62 13.76
C SER A 34 -22.51 -32.57 14.55
N ALA A 35 -23.03 -32.23 15.73
CA ALA A 35 -22.27 -31.53 16.74
C ALA A 35 -21.41 -32.57 17.48
N MET A 36 -20.11 -32.29 17.53
CA MET A 36 -19.09 -33.05 18.24
C MET A 36 -19.45 -33.15 19.72
N ARG A 37 -19.74 -34.35 20.21
CA ARG A 37 -19.92 -34.67 21.63
C ARG A 37 -18.52 -34.83 22.25
N ILE A 38 -18.15 -33.93 23.17
CA ILE A 38 -17.01 -34.13 24.07
C ILE A 38 -17.56 -34.75 25.35
N GLU A 39 -17.25 -36.03 25.58
CA GLU A 39 -17.51 -36.70 26.85
C GLU A 39 -16.43 -36.31 27.85
N VAL A 40 -16.83 -35.68 28.97
CA VAL A 40 -15.96 -35.44 30.12
C VAL A 40 -16.27 -36.52 31.16
N SER A 41 -15.31 -37.42 31.37
CA SER A 41 -15.32 -38.43 32.42
C SER A 41 -15.16 -37.77 33.79
N ASN A 42 -16.04 -38.10 34.72
CA ASN A 42 -16.10 -37.53 36.07
C ASN A 42 -15.50 -38.54 37.06
N ASN A 43 -14.35 -38.23 37.66
CA ASN A 43 -13.77 -39.02 38.75
C ASN A 43 -13.65 -38.16 40.00
N ARG A 44 -14.36 -38.56 41.07
CA ARG A 44 -14.36 -37.88 42.37
C ARG A 44 -13.08 -38.20 43.14
N GLY A 45 -12.41 -37.17 43.64
CA GLY A 45 -11.37 -37.25 44.66
C GLY A 45 -11.32 -35.90 45.40
N GLU A 46 -11.45 -35.97 46.71
CA GLU A 46 -11.59 -34.85 47.66
C GLU A 46 -10.31 -34.01 47.77
N GLY A 47 -10.44 -32.68 47.98
CA GLY A 47 -9.30 -31.84 48.38
C GLY A 47 -9.40 -30.36 48.03
N THR A 48 -9.78 -29.56 49.04
CA THR A 48 -9.40 -28.16 49.31
C THR A 48 -9.44 -27.10 48.19
N ALA A 49 -10.33 -26.13 48.39
CA ALA A 49 -10.57 -24.97 47.55
C ALA A 49 -9.32 -24.08 47.35
N ARG A 50 -9.01 -23.82 46.08
CA ARG A 50 -8.30 -22.62 45.62
C ARG A 50 -9.06 -22.05 44.43
N VAL A 51 -9.72 -20.91 44.63
CA VAL A 51 -10.34 -20.13 43.56
C VAL A 51 -9.21 -19.51 42.74
N VAL A 52 -8.87 -20.15 41.62
CA VAL A 52 -8.05 -19.54 40.58
C VAL A 52 -9.02 -18.88 39.60
N LEU A 53 -9.08 -17.55 39.63
CA LEU A 53 -9.82 -16.75 38.67
C LEU A 53 -9.12 -16.89 37.30
N GLY A 54 -9.49 -17.91 36.54
CA GLY A 54 -9.03 -18.11 35.18
C GLY A 54 -9.64 -17.04 34.28
N VAL A 55 -8.84 -16.04 33.92
CA VAL A 55 -9.16 -15.10 32.85
C VAL A 55 -9.29 -15.92 31.57
N VAL A 56 -10.53 -16.13 31.12
CA VAL A 56 -10.80 -16.63 29.77
C VAL A 56 -10.41 -15.51 28.82
N LEU A 57 -9.17 -15.55 28.34
CA LEU A 57 -8.74 -14.82 27.15
C LEU A 57 -9.55 -15.38 25.98
N ALA A 58 -10.71 -14.77 25.74
CA ALA A 58 -11.38 -14.87 24.46
C ALA A 58 -10.44 -14.22 23.44
N GLY A 59 -9.57 -15.05 22.85
CA GLY A 59 -8.75 -14.67 21.72
C GLY A 59 -9.68 -14.30 20.58
N VAL A 60 -9.95 -13.01 20.44
CA VAL A 60 -10.46 -12.45 19.19
C VAL A 60 -9.35 -12.68 18.18
N VAL A 61 -9.49 -13.75 17.40
CA VAL A 61 -8.74 -13.89 16.16
C VAL A 61 -9.24 -12.77 15.25
N LEU A 62 -8.58 -11.62 15.31
CA LEU A 62 -8.65 -10.65 14.23
C LEU A 62 -8.09 -11.38 13.00
N LEU A 63 -8.99 -11.85 12.13
CA LEU A 63 -8.65 -12.20 10.76
C LEU A 63 -8.31 -10.90 10.03
N ALA A 64 -7.13 -10.37 10.32
CA ALA A 64 -6.48 -9.39 9.49
C ALA A 64 -6.01 -10.13 8.24
N SER A 65 -6.72 -9.89 7.13
CA SER A 65 -6.20 -9.80 5.75
C SER A 65 -7.35 -10.17 4.81
N GLY A 66 -8.14 -9.17 4.42
CA GLY A 66 -8.88 -9.26 3.17
C GLY A 66 -7.87 -9.31 2.04
N SER A 67 -7.43 -10.53 1.69
CA SER A 67 -6.76 -10.82 0.44
C SER A 67 -7.61 -10.23 -0.67
N VAL A 68 -7.01 -9.42 -1.54
CA VAL A 68 -7.68 -8.96 -2.75
C VAL A 68 -7.94 -10.21 -3.58
N LEU A 69 -9.09 -10.86 -3.42
CA LEU A 69 -9.45 -11.98 -4.27
C LEU A 69 -9.42 -11.45 -5.70
N GLY A 70 -8.61 -12.08 -6.55
CA GLY A 70 -8.72 -11.86 -7.99
C GLY A 70 -10.16 -12.12 -8.43
N HIS A 71 -10.61 -11.47 -9.50
CA HIS A 71 -12.00 -11.61 -9.94
C HIS A 71 -12.28 -13.05 -10.39
N VAL A 72 -11.31 -13.69 -11.03
CA VAL A 72 -11.46 -15.06 -11.52
C VAL A 72 -11.43 -16.06 -10.36
N GLY A 73 -12.51 -16.81 -10.21
CA GLY A 73 -12.72 -17.73 -9.09
C GLY A 73 -13.18 -17.05 -7.80
N SER A 74 -13.53 -15.75 -7.85
CA SER A 74 -14.14 -15.07 -6.72
C SER A 74 -15.51 -15.69 -6.39
N PRO A 75 -15.77 -16.09 -5.13
CA PRO A 75 -17.06 -16.61 -4.73
C PRO A 75 -18.16 -15.53 -4.72
N GLN A 76 -17.79 -14.25 -4.88
CA GLN A 76 -18.74 -13.15 -4.95
C GLN A 76 -19.41 -13.03 -6.33
N LEU A 77 -18.77 -13.57 -7.37
CA LEU A 77 -19.30 -13.59 -8.73
C LEU A 77 -20.11 -14.88 -8.94
N THR A 78 -21.39 -14.73 -9.27
CA THR A 78 -22.35 -15.86 -9.28
C THR A 78 -22.46 -16.57 -10.62
N ASP A 79 -21.97 -15.96 -11.70
CA ASP A 79 -22.02 -16.49 -13.06
C ASP A 79 -20.62 -16.75 -13.65
N ASP A 80 -19.60 -16.90 -12.79
CA ASP A 80 -18.18 -17.11 -13.17
C ASP A 80 -17.75 -16.16 -14.30
N CYS A 81 -17.29 -16.67 -15.44
CA CYS A 81 -16.91 -15.88 -16.62
C CYS A 81 -18.07 -15.03 -17.19
N GLY A 82 -19.32 -15.50 -17.09
CA GLY A 82 -20.53 -14.80 -17.54
C GLY A 82 -20.91 -13.59 -16.68
N SER A 83 -20.29 -13.47 -15.50
CA SER A 83 -20.38 -12.25 -14.68
C SER A 83 -19.71 -11.05 -15.35
N CYS A 84 -18.78 -11.30 -16.29
CA CYS A 84 -18.01 -10.28 -16.98
C CYS A 84 -18.21 -10.29 -18.50
N HIS A 85 -18.08 -11.46 -19.13
CA HIS A 85 -18.05 -11.58 -20.59
C HIS A 85 -19.44 -11.81 -21.19
N VAL A 86 -19.69 -11.14 -22.31
CA VAL A 86 -20.92 -11.28 -23.11
C VAL A 86 -20.68 -12.19 -24.32
N GLY A 87 -20.80 -13.49 -24.10
CA GLY A 87 -20.78 -14.50 -25.16
C GLY A 87 -19.41 -14.69 -25.84
N HIS A 88 -19.42 -15.17 -27.10
CA HIS A 88 -18.20 -15.54 -27.83
C HIS A 88 -17.43 -14.36 -28.46
N GLY A 89 -17.99 -13.14 -28.38
CA GLY A 89 -17.38 -11.91 -28.90
C GLY A 89 -16.94 -11.95 -30.36
N LYS A 90 -16.15 -10.95 -30.77
CA LYS A 90 -15.33 -11.02 -31.99
C LYS A 90 -13.88 -11.27 -31.61
N PRO A 91 -13.08 -11.91 -32.48
CA PRO A 91 -11.65 -12.06 -32.25
C PRO A 91 -10.98 -10.70 -31.98
N GLY A 92 -10.23 -10.60 -30.88
CA GLY A 92 -9.48 -9.38 -30.51
C GLY A 92 -10.28 -8.34 -29.71
N GLU A 93 -11.57 -8.55 -29.44
CA GLU A 93 -12.35 -7.69 -28.55
C GLU A 93 -12.33 -8.25 -27.11
N PRO A 94 -12.42 -7.40 -26.06
CA PRO A 94 -12.43 -7.84 -24.67
C PRO A 94 -13.71 -8.62 -24.27
N MET A 95 -14.68 -8.72 -25.19
CA MET A 95 -15.98 -9.38 -25.00
C MET A 95 -16.76 -8.80 -23.81
N LEU A 96 -16.66 -7.48 -23.61
CA LEU A 96 -17.41 -6.74 -22.59
C LEU A 96 -18.62 -6.04 -23.21
N GLY A 97 -19.70 -5.94 -22.45
CA GLY A 97 -20.92 -5.23 -22.88
C GLY A 97 -20.86 -3.71 -22.73
N LYS A 98 -19.74 -3.18 -22.21
CA LYS A 98 -19.50 -1.77 -21.86
C LYS A 98 -18.03 -1.42 -22.13
N SER A 99 -17.69 -0.13 -22.08
CA SER A 99 -16.28 0.29 -21.97
C SER A 99 -15.66 -0.24 -20.67
N GLU A 100 -14.34 -0.21 -20.57
CA GLU A 100 -13.62 -0.76 -19.43
C GLU A 100 -14.07 -0.14 -18.10
N GLU A 101 -14.10 1.18 -18.00
CA GLU A 101 -14.42 1.88 -16.75
C GLU A 101 -15.88 1.62 -16.37
N ASP A 102 -16.80 1.79 -17.33
CA ASP A 102 -18.22 1.54 -17.12
C ASP A 102 -18.48 0.09 -16.74
N PHE A 103 -17.67 -0.85 -17.22
CA PHE A 103 -17.74 -2.24 -16.83
C PHE A 103 -17.34 -2.42 -15.36
N CYS A 104 -16.18 -1.89 -14.95
CA CYS A 104 -15.67 -1.95 -13.58
C CYS A 104 -16.63 -1.31 -12.58
N TYR A 105 -17.23 -0.17 -12.94
CA TYR A 105 -18.18 0.54 -12.08
C TYR A 105 -19.50 -0.20 -11.83
N GLN A 106 -19.81 -1.25 -12.58
CA GLN A 106 -20.99 -2.08 -12.26
C GLN A 106 -20.88 -2.73 -10.87
N CYS A 107 -19.65 -3.03 -10.43
CA CYS A 107 -19.37 -3.63 -9.13
C CYS A 107 -18.68 -2.65 -8.18
N HIS A 108 -17.79 -1.80 -8.73
CA HIS A 108 -16.99 -0.83 -7.99
C HIS A 108 -17.53 0.60 -8.09
N GLY A 109 -18.76 0.81 -8.54
CA GLY A 109 -19.42 2.12 -8.58
C GLY A 109 -20.44 2.27 -7.45
N SER A 110 -21.59 2.85 -7.77
CA SER A 110 -22.66 3.13 -6.81
C SER A 110 -23.37 1.87 -6.31
N ASP A 111 -24.12 2.00 -5.20
CA ASP A 111 -25.02 0.94 -4.72
C ASP A 111 -26.08 0.53 -5.74
N GLN A 112 -26.52 1.48 -6.57
CA GLN A 112 -27.50 1.21 -7.62
C GLN A 112 -26.95 0.27 -8.69
N GLU A 113 -25.71 0.49 -9.12
CA GLU A 113 -25.02 -0.36 -10.10
C GLU A 113 -24.82 -1.78 -9.55
N ARG A 114 -24.35 -1.89 -8.31
CA ARG A 114 -24.25 -3.18 -7.62
C ARG A 114 -25.57 -3.91 -7.53
N SER A 115 -26.65 -3.19 -7.22
CA SER A 115 -27.99 -3.77 -7.11
C SER A 115 -28.47 -4.35 -8.44
N ARG A 116 -28.08 -3.77 -9.58
CA ARG A 116 -28.36 -4.32 -10.92
C ARG A 116 -27.58 -5.61 -11.16
N MET A 117 -26.28 -5.64 -10.82
CA MET A 117 -25.48 -6.86 -10.93
C MET A 117 -26.02 -8.01 -10.07
N VAL A 118 -26.56 -7.69 -8.89
CA VAL A 118 -27.25 -8.67 -8.03
C VAL A 118 -28.55 -9.16 -8.68
N ALA A 119 -29.37 -8.24 -9.22
CA ALA A 119 -30.63 -8.60 -9.88
C ALA A 119 -30.42 -9.45 -11.15
N GLU A 120 -29.33 -9.23 -11.86
CA GLU A 120 -28.91 -10.02 -13.02
C GLU A 120 -28.29 -11.37 -12.65
N GLY A 121 -28.11 -11.65 -11.35
CA GLY A 121 -27.50 -12.90 -10.90
C GLY A 121 -26.01 -13.00 -11.24
N ARG A 122 -25.30 -11.87 -11.30
CA ARG A 122 -23.85 -11.78 -11.57
C ARG A 122 -23.01 -11.43 -10.33
N LEU A 123 -23.63 -10.89 -9.28
CA LEU A 123 -22.98 -10.54 -8.02
C LEU A 123 -23.80 -11.06 -6.83
N LEU A 124 -23.13 -11.58 -5.81
CA LEU A 124 -23.80 -11.98 -4.57
C LEU A 124 -24.39 -10.75 -3.84
N PRO A 125 -25.61 -10.83 -3.29
CA PRO A 125 -26.19 -9.76 -2.45
C PRO A 125 -25.35 -9.42 -1.21
N SER A 126 -24.53 -10.36 -0.74
CA SER A 126 -23.65 -10.19 0.40
C SER A 126 -22.29 -9.57 0.04
N ALA A 127 -22.02 -9.29 -1.24
CA ALA A 127 -20.77 -8.65 -1.65
C ALA A 127 -20.65 -7.27 -1.01
N ARG A 128 -19.48 -6.98 -0.43
CA ARG A 128 -19.15 -5.68 0.16
C ARG A 128 -18.01 -5.09 -0.66
N LEU A 129 -18.36 -4.19 -1.56
CA LEU A 129 -17.43 -3.51 -2.47
C LEU A 129 -17.54 -2.00 -2.23
N MET A 130 -16.44 -1.29 -2.43
CA MET A 130 -16.40 0.16 -2.29
C MET A 130 -16.70 0.82 -3.64
N ASP A 131 -17.26 2.03 -3.57
CA ASP A 131 -17.45 2.90 -4.72
C ASP A 131 -16.13 3.62 -5.04
N MET A 132 -15.41 3.12 -6.03
CA MET A 132 -14.17 3.74 -6.52
C MET A 132 -14.45 4.98 -7.37
N ARG A 133 -15.63 5.10 -8.00
CA ARG A 133 -15.90 6.17 -8.98
C ARG A 133 -15.75 7.54 -8.33
N GLN A 134 -16.26 7.67 -7.10
CA GLN A 134 -16.20 8.90 -6.33
C GLN A 134 -14.76 9.36 -6.01
N GLU A 135 -13.78 8.45 -6.01
CA GLU A 135 -12.38 8.84 -5.80
C GLU A 135 -11.84 9.64 -7.00
N PHE A 136 -12.37 9.41 -8.20
CA PHE A 136 -11.94 10.10 -9.41
C PHE A 136 -12.57 11.49 -9.55
N ASP A 137 -13.62 11.80 -8.78
CA ASP A 137 -14.20 13.15 -8.69
C ASP A 137 -13.38 14.08 -7.77
N LYS A 138 -12.39 13.54 -7.04
CA LYS A 138 -11.55 14.33 -6.13
C LYS A 138 -10.54 15.19 -6.90
N GLN A 139 -10.13 16.28 -6.26
CA GLN A 139 -9.26 17.30 -6.88
C GLN A 139 -7.94 16.72 -7.40
N TYR A 140 -7.34 15.78 -6.67
CA TYR A 140 -6.10 15.13 -7.08
C TYR A 140 -6.39 13.65 -7.34
N THR A 141 -6.25 13.23 -8.59
CA THR A 141 -6.69 11.90 -9.02
C THR A 141 -5.82 11.40 -10.16
N HIS A 142 -5.75 10.08 -10.33
CA HIS A 142 -5.27 9.51 -11.57
C HIS A 142 -6.32 9.68 -12.68
N PRO A 143 -5.93 10.20 -13.85
CA PRO A 143 -6.87 10.50 -14.94
C PRO A 143 -7.34 9.24 -15.69
N VAL A 144 -8.42 8.61 -15.23
CA VAL A 144 -9.02 7.40 -15.82
C VAL A 144 -10.22 7.64 -16.74
N GLU A 145 -10.59 8.89 -16.98
CA GLU A 145 -11.82 9.23 -17.71
C GLU A 145 -11.68 9.10 -19.23
N ARG A 146 -10.46 9.05 -19.76
CA ARG A 146 -10.22 8.86 -21.20
C ARG A 146 -10.19 7.38 -21.53
N GLN A 147 -11.15 6.94 -22.35
CA GLN A 147 -11.41 5.53 -22.62
C GLN A 147 -10.83 5.07 -23.97
N GLY A 148 -10.44 3.78 -24.04
CA GLY A 148 -10.22 3.06 -25.31
C GLY A 148 -8.99 3.51 -26.08
N MET A 149 -8.02 4.08 -25.37
CA MET A 149 -6.79 4.65 -25.94
C MET A 149 -5.58 3.75 -25.68
N HIS A 150 -5.71 2.80 -24.74
CA HIS A 150 -4.69 1.84 -24.39
C HIS A 150 -5.18 0.40 -24.64
N SER A 151 -4.23 -0.49 -24.98
CA SER A 151 -4.49 -1.92 -25.09
C SER A 151 -3.90 -2.62 -23.88
N PRO A 152 -4.57 -3.64 -23.29
CA PRO A 152 -3.98 -4.45 -22.22
C PRO A 152 -2.64 -5.12 -22.56
N THR A 153 -2.28 -5.17 -23.85
CA THR A 153 -1.02 -5.72 -24.36
C THR A 153 0.00 -4.68 -24.81
N GLU A 154 -0.30 -3.39 -24.67
CA GLU A 154 0.66 -2.36 -25.05
C GLU A 154 1.81 -2.29 -24.04
N VAL A 155 2.97 -1.84 -24.52
CA VAL A 155 4.13 -1.59 -23.66
C VAL A 155 4.20 -0.09 -23.42
N LEU A 156 3.69 0.34 -22.26
CA LEU A 156 3.76 1.73 -21.81
C LEU A 156 5.17 2.10 -21.34
N PRO A 157 5.60 3.36 -21.56
CA PRO A 157 4.87 4.47 -22.19
C PRO A 157 4.95 4.47 -23.74
N THR A 158 3.83 4.72 -24.42
CA THR A 158 3.75 4.92 -25.88
C THR A 158 3.98 6.40 -26.22
N PHE A 159 5.22 6.78 -26.55
CA PHE A 159 5.62 8.19 -26.74
C PHE A 159 5.25 8.77 -28.13
N GLY A 160 3.99 8.63 -28.54
CA GLY A 160 3.47 9.15 -29.80
C GLY A 160 2.86 10.55 -29.69
N GLY A 161 3.68 11.59 -29.59
CA GLY A 161 3.42 12.97 -30.08
C GLY A 161 2.17 13.79 -29.66
N ALA A 162 1.20 13.26 -28.92
CA ALA A 162 0.01 14.00 -28.48
C ALA A 162 -0.22 13.83 -26.98
N GLU A 163 -0.63 14.93 -26.32
CA GLU A 163 -0.97 14.97 -24.90
C GLU A 163 -2.01 13.92 -24.51
N VAL A 164 -1.58 12.87 -23.81
CA VAL A 164 -2.45 12.23 -22.83
C VAL A 164 -1.66 11.58 -21.68
N SER A 165 -1.52 12.29 -20.56
CA SER A 165 -1.32 11.66 -19.25
C SER A 165 -2.67 11.06 -18.81
N HIS A 166 -3.03 9.89 -19.30
CA HIS A 166 -4.18 9.13 -18.80
C HIS A 166 -3.71 7.75 -18.35
N ALA A 167 -4.55 7.07 -17.57
CA ALA A 167 -4.34 5.71 -17.12
C ALA A 167 -5.68 4.97 -17.21
N GLU A 168 -5.70 3.71 -17.61
CA GLU A 168 -6.88 2.84 -17.57
C GLU A 168 -6.83 1.94 -16.32
N CYS A 169 -7.93 1.30 -15.96
CA CYS A 169 -7.99 0.43 -14.77
C CYS A 169 -7.02 -0.75 -14.93
N VAL A 170 -6.93 -1.31 -16.15
CA VAL A 170 -6.08 -2.46 -16.50
C VAL A 170 -4.59 -2.13 -16.58
N ASP A 171 -4.21 -0.84 -16.60
CA ASP A 171 -2.82 -0.44 -16.50
C ASP A 171 -2.22 -0.81 -15.14
N CYS A 172 -3.07 -0.84 -14.11
CA CYS A 172 -2.70 -1.15 -12.73
C CYS A 172 -3.26 -2.47 -12.22
N HIS A 173 -4.41 -2.91 -12.76
CA HIS A 173 -5.11 -4.12 -12.31
C HIS A 173 -5.17 -5.20 -13.38
N ASN A 174 -5.09 -6.46 -12.97
CA ASN A 174 -5.40 -7.56 -13.87
C ASN A 174 -6.75 -8.18 -13.44
N PRO A 175 -7.84 -7.96 -14.20
CA PRO A 175 -9.13 -8.59 -13.88
C PRO A 175 -9.07 -10.12 -13.96
N HIS A 176 -8.12 -10.68 -14.72
CA HIS A 176 -7.90 -12.13 -14.83
C HIS A 176 -6.94 -12.70 -13.80
N GLN A 177 -6.46 -11.90 -12.84
CA GLN A 177 -5.57 -12.37 -11.79
C GLN A 177 -6.23 -13.53 -11.04
N ARG A 178 -5.51 -14.65 -10.91
CA ARG A 178 -5.89 -15.79 -10.08
C ARG A 178 -4.94 -15.87 -8.90
N LEU A 179 -5.50 -15.91 -7.69
CA LEU A 179 -4.70 -16.19 -6.50
C LEU A 179 -4.55 -17.69 -6.33
N GLU A 180 -3.32 -18.17 -6.33
CA GLU A 180 -3.02 -19.56 -6.00
C GLU A 180 -2.51 -19.66 -4.56
N ALA A 181 -3.17 -20.52 -3.77
CA ALA A 181 -2.79 -20.75 -2.38
C ALA A 181 -1.33 -21.22 -2.29
N GLY A 182 -0.52 -20.55 -1.46
CA GLY A 182 0.88 -20.90 -1.23
C GLY A 182 1.88 -20.38 -2.28
N LYS A 183 1.43 -19.69 -3.33
CA LYS A 183 2.33 -18.95 -4.22
C LYS A 183 2.56 -17.53 -3.75
N ARG A 184 3.75 -17.01 -4.06
CA ARG A 184 4.07 -15.59 -3.85
C ARG A 184 3.09 -14.75 -4.67
N MET A 185 2.43 -13.82 -4.00
CA MET A 185 1.51 -12.88 -4.64
C MET A 185 2.30 -12.02 -5.64
N ASP A 186 1.95 -12.12 -6.92
CA ASP A 186 2.31 -11.14 -7.93
C ASP A 186 1.06 -10.35 -8.32
N PHE A 187 1.21 -9.17 -8.91
CA PHE A 187 0.08 -8.35 -9.35
C PHE A 187 -0.50 -8.83 -10.69
N ALA A 188 0.21 -9.72 -11.38
CA ALA A 188 -0.13 -10.22 -12.71
C ALA A 188 -0.32 -9.13 -13.78
N VAL A 189 0.23 -7.94 -13.57
CA VAL A 189 0.26 -6.81 -14.51
C VAL A 189 1.71 -6.53 -14.85
N SER A 190 2.00 -6.10 -16.08
CA SER A 190 3.36 -5.70 -16.48
C SER A 190 3.89 -4.55 -15.60
N GLY A 191 5.16 -4.20 -15.76
CA GLY A 191 5.78 -3.11 -15.01
C GLY A 191 7.24 -2.92 -15.38
N TYR A 192 7.93 -2.13 -14.57
CA TYR A 192 9.34 -1.85 -14.74
C TYR A 192 10.09 -2.02 -13.42
N SER A 193 11.26 -2.65 -13.48
CA SER A 193 12.18 -2.67 -12.34
C SER A 193 12.71 -1.27 -12.05
N ILE A 194 13.30 -1.07 -10.87
CA ILE A 194 13.92 0.21 -10.50
C ILE A 194 15.07 0.61 -11.45
N ASN A 195 15.64 -0.36 -12.18
CA ASN A 195 16.68 -0.14 -13.17
C ASN A 195 16.11 0.09 -14.59
N GLY A 196 14.79 0.27 -14.73
CA GLY A 196 14.12 0.51 -16.00
C GLY A 196 13.94 -0.72 -16.89
N GLN A 197 14.11 -1.94 -16.36
CA GLN A 197 13.89 -3.16 -17.14
C GLN A 197 12.40 -3.49 -17.19
N HIS A 198 11.86 -3.71 -18.40
CA HIS A 198 10.48 -4.16 -18.56
C HIS A 198 10.27 -5.54 -17.92
N MET A 199 9.10 -5.71 -17.29
CA MET A 199 8.69 -6.94 -16.62
C MET A 199 7.29 -7.31 -17.09
N GLU A 200 7.10 -8.55 -17.53
CA GLU A 200 5.77 -9.07 -17.90
C GLU A 200 4.83 -9.16 -16.69
N ARG A 201 5.39 -9.33 -15.49
CA ARG A 201 4.64 -9.46 -14.24
C ARG A 201 5.36 -8.72 -13.11
N SER A 202 4.66 -7.76 -12.52
CA SER A 202 5.09 -7.01 -11.35
C SER A 202 4.89 -7.84 -10.09
N LEU A 203 5.93 -7.86 -9.25
CA LEU A 203 5.96 -8.49 -7.94
C LEU A 203 5.78 -7.49 -6.80
N HIS A 204 6.06 -6.21 -7.07
CA HIS A 204 5.94 -5.11 -6.12
C HIS A 204 5.15 -3.95 -6.73
N GLN A 205 4.37 -3.22 -5.92
CA GLN A 205 3.50 -2.15 -6.43
C GLN A 205 4.29 -1.05 -7.15
N TYR A 206 5.47 -0.69 -6.67
CA TYR A 206 6.29 0.35 -7.29
C TYR A 206 6.63 0.02 -8.75
N GLU A 207 6.71 -1.27 -9.12
CA GLU A 207 7.03 -1.70 -10.49
C GLU A 207 5.92 -1.33 -11.47
N ILE A 208 4.66 -1.32 -10.99
CA ILE A 208 3.50 -0.85 -11.76
C ILE A 208 3.58 0.68 -11.91
N CYS A 209 3.89 1.40 -10.83
CA CYS A 209 4.01 2.87 -10.85
C CYS A 209 5.09 3.34 -11.84
N LEU A 210 6.20 2.61 -11.96
CA LEU A 210 7.31 2.90 -12.87
C LEU A 210 6.96 2.67 -14.36
N LYS A 211 5.75 2.21 -14.69
CA LYS A 211 5.25 2.34 -16.08
C LYS A 211 5.25 3.80 -16.51
N CYS A 212 4.74 4.68 -15.66
CA CYS A 212 4.50 6.10 -15.97
C CYS A 212 5.37 7.07 -15.14
N HIS A 213 5.66 6.75 -13.88
CA HIS A 213 6.39 7.64 -12.96
C HIS A 213 7.90 7.43 -12.96
N THR A 214 8.54 7.62 -14.11
CA THR A 214 10.01 7.47 -14.26
C THR A 214 10.53 8.40 -15.34
N ASP A 215 11.75 8.90 -15.19
CA ASP A 215 12.41 9.71 -16.21
C ASP A 215 13.13 8.82 -17.24
N LYS A 216 12.35 8.02 -17.98
CA LYS A 216 12.88 7.03 -18.95
C LYS A 216 13.67 7.65 -20.11
N MET A 217 13.53 8.95 -20.37
CA MET A 217 14.22 9.63 -21.48
C MET A 217 15.40 10.50 -21.04
N GLY A 218 15.67 10.63 -19.73
CA GLY A 218 16.61 11.65 -19.24
C GLY A 218 16.18 13.07 -19.59
N ALA A 219 14.90 13.26 -19.97
CA ALA A 219 14.37 14.50 -20.53
C ALA A 219 14.15 15.56 -19.43
N LYS A 220 14.02 15.10 -18.18
CA LYS A 220 14.10 15.94 -16.99
C LYS A 220 15.00 15.23 -16.01
N SER A 221 16.31 15.49 -16.10
CA SER A 221 17.32 15.20 -15.06
C SER A 221 16.97 15.91 -13.74
N SER A 222 15.80 15.62 -13.21
CA SER A 222 15.32 16.12 -11.96
C SER A 222 15.96 15.24 -10.90
N GLU A 223 16.57 15.88 -9.94
CA GLU A 223 17.07 15.32 -8.68
C GLU A 223 16.01 14.52 -7.88
N MET A 224 14.80 14.33 -8.44
CA MET A 224 13.61 13.76 -7.83
C MET A 224 13.01 12.59 -8.65
N SER A 225 13.69 12.11 -9.70
CA SER A 225 13.23 10.93 -10.45
C SER A 225 13.15 9.71 -9.51
N LEU A 226 12.08 8.91 -9.63
CA LEU A 226 11.83 7.80 -8.70
C LEU A 226 12.95 6.75 -8.75
N ASP A 227 13.49 6.48 -9.94
CA ASP A 227 14.63 5.60 -10.17
C ASP A 227 15.90 6.05 -9.41
N ARG A 228 16.05 7.35 -9.17
CA ARG A 228 17.17 7.89 -8.39
C ARG A 228 16.89 7.89 -6.89
N VAL A 229 15.75 8.41 -6.44
CA VAL A 229 15.47 8.56 -4.99
C VAL A 229 15.10 7.26 -4.31
N PHE A 230 14.69 6.24 -5.07
CA PHE A 230 14.43 4.89 -4.60
C PHE A 230 15.42 3.85 -5.15
N ALA A 231 16.56 4.27 -5.72
CA ALA A 231 17.62 3.32 -6.10
C ALA A 231 18.03 2.47 -4.88
N VAL A 232 18.35 1.19 -5.10
CA VAL A 232 18.65 0.26 -4.00
C VAL A 232 19.87 0.67 -3.16
N ASN A 233 20.73 1.52 -3.71
CA ASN A 233 21.96 2.01 -3.09
C ASN A 233 21.89 3.48 -2.62
N VAL A 234 20.71 4.11 -2.62
CA VAL A 234 20.56 5.45 -2.02
C VAL A 234 20.92 5.43 -0.54
N ARG A 235 21.43 6.56 -0.04
CA ARG A 235 21.86 6.68 1.35
C ARG A 235 20.71 6.52 2.36
N SER A 236 19.53 7.00 2.01
CA SER A 236 18.29 6.70 2.73
C SER A 236 17.05 6.81 1.84
N GLN A 237 16.06 5.98 2.13
CA GLN A 237 14.73 6.03 1.51
C GLN A 237 13.70 5.52 2.51
N HIS A 238 12.46 5.97 2.36
CA HIS A 238 11.35 5.19 2.90
C HIS A 238 11.35 3.81 2.23
N PRO A 239 10.94 2.73 2.92
CA PRO A 239 11.28 1.36 2.54
C PRO A 239 10.44 0.82 1.36
N VAL A 240 10.50 1.46 0.20
CA VAL A 240 9.72 1.09 -1.00
C VAL A 240 10.42 -0.02 -1.77
N THR A 241 11.67 0.18 -2.18
CA THR A 241 12.42 -0.80 -2.99
C THR A 241 13.28 -1.71 -2.13
N VAL A 242 13.78 -1.19 -1.01
CA VAL A 242 14.52 -1.94 0.01
C VAL A 242 13.70 -2.02 1.31
N PRO A 243 13.66 -3.18 1.99
CA PRO A 243 12.98 -3.27 3.28
C PRO A 243 13.61 -2.37 4.32
N LEU A 244 12.82 -1.97 5.31
CA LEU A 244 13.27 -1.12 6.41
C LEU A 244 14.42 -1.79 7.15
N SER A 245 15.56 -1.10 7.23
CA SER A 245 16.73 -1.59 7.95
C SER A 245 16.49 -1.61 9.47
N GLY A 246 17.21 -2.46 10.19
CA GLY A 246 17.10 -2.61 11.66
C GLY A 246 17.66 -1.45 12.48
N ARG A 247 17.77 -0.24 11.91
CA ARG A 247 18.19 0.95 12.64
C ARG A 247 17.09 1.33 13.63
N LEU A 248 17.45 1.76 14.84
CA LEU A 248 16.48 2.27 15.81
C LEU A 248 15.79 3.52 15.23
N LEU A 249 14.46 3.48 15.13
CA LEU A 249 13.59 4.58 14.68
C LEU A 249 12.67 4.96 15.85
N PRO A 250 13.11 5.86 16.75
CA PRO A 250 12.40 6.15 18.00
C PRO A 250 10.96 6.61 17.76
N SER A 251 10.77 7.47 16.75
CA SER A 251 9.49 8.07 16.44
C SER A 251 8.55 7.19 15.65
N MET A 252 8.85 5.93 15.36
CA MET A 252 7.99 5.15 14.47
C MET A 252 6.88 4.43 15.24
N VAL A 253 5.62 4.67 14.85
CA VAL A 253 4.43 4.24 15.61
C VAL A 253 4.26 2.71 15.62
N ASP A 254 4.50 2.03 14.49
CA ASP A 254 4.35 0.57 14.35
C ASP A 254 5.70 -0.16 14.20
N LYS A 255 6.32 -0.53 15.32
CA LYS A 255 7.60 -1.25 15.39
C LYS A 255 7.65 -2.56 14.59
N ALA A 256 6.52 -3.12 14.13
CA ALA A 256 6.48 -4.29 13.26
C ALA A 256 6.91 -4.01 11.81
N MET A 257 7.11 -2.74 11.41
CA MET A 257 7.59 -2.37 10.06
C MET A 257 9.06 -2.74 9.80
N THR A 258 9.86 -3.06 10.81
CA THR A 258 11.26 -3.47 10.61
C THR A 258 11.36 -4.72 9.73
N GLY A 259 12.20 -4.66 8.68
CA GLY A 259 12.33 -5.74 7.70
C GLY A 259 11.21 -5.80 6.66
N GLN A 260 10.22 -4.90 6.72
CA GLN A 260 9.10 -4.84 5.78
C GLN A 260 9.33 -3.76 4.72
N ARG A 261 8.62 -3.92 3.58
CA ARG A 261 8.50 -2.87 2.57
C ARG A 261 7.17 -2.14 2.73
N MET A 262 7.18 -0.85 2.41
CA MET A 262 5.98 -0.07 2.17
C MET A 262 5.58 -0.14 0.69
N LYS A 263 4.32 0.21 0.43
CA LYS A 263 3.75 0.41 -0.88
C LYS A 263 3.63 1.91 -1.15
N CYS A 264 3.67 2.30 -2.42
CA CYS A 264 3.40 3.69 -2.83
C CYS A 264 2.02 4.14 -2.31
N SER A 265 1.03 3.23 -2.36
CA SER A 265 -0.34 3.46 -1.87
C SER A 265 -0.48 3.54 -0.35
N ASP A 266 0.58 3.29 0.42
CA ASP A 266 0.51 3.54 1.87
C ASP A 266 0.51 5.06 2.13
N CYS A 267 1.10 5.84 1.21
CA CYS A 267 1.12 7.30 1.22
C CYS A 267 0.18 7.93 0.17
N HIS A 268 0.19 7.40 -1.05
CA HIS A 268 -0.58 7.88 -2.20
C HIS A 268 -1.90 7.13 -2.31
N ARG A 269 -2.90 7.56 -1.53
CA ARG A 269 -4.23 6.93 -1.46
C ARG A 269 -5.26 7.96 -1.04
N SER A 270 -6.51 7.52 -1.02
CA SER A 270 -7.64 8.28 -0.47
C SER A 270 -7.30 8.99 0.84
N SER A 271 -7.65 10.28 0.89
CA SER A 271 -7.79 11.08 2.10
C SER A 271 -8.86 10.51 3.05
N ASP A 272 -9.82 9.76 2.52
CA ASP A 272 -10.80 9.04 3.32
C ASP A 272 -10.18 7.72 3.79
N ARG A 273 -10.09 7.55 5.11
CA ARG A 273 -9.54 6.34 5.74
C ARG A 273 -10.41 5.11 5.52
N ASP A 274 -11.71 5.32 5.34
CA ASP A 274 -12.70 4.26 5.11
C ASP A 274 -13.02 4.09 3.62
N GLY A 275 -12.44 4.95 2.77
CA GLY A 275 -12.60 4.92 1.32
C GLY A 275 -11.86 3.77 0.61
N PRO A 276 -12.04 3.65 -0.72
CA PRO A 276 -11.33 2.70 -1.55
C PRO A 276 -9.82 2.80 -1.36
N ARG A 277 -9.17 1.65 -1.11
CA ARG A 277 -7.72 1.57 -1.01
C ARG A 277 -7.07 1.64 -2.39
N GLY A 278 -5.94 2.31 -2.49
CA GLY A 278 -5.17 2.44 -3.73
C GLY A 278 -5.04 3.89 -4.19
N PRO A 279 -4.21 4.14 -5.20
CA PRO A 279 -3.92 5.48 -5.69
C PRO A 279 -5.00 5.93 -6.69
N HIS A 280 -6.25 6.06 -6.25
CA HIS A 280 -7.35 6.51 -7.13
C HIS A 280 -7.44 8.03 -7.11
N GLY A 281 -7.75 8.62 -5.95
CA GLY A 281 -7.72 10.06 -5.74
C GLY A 281 -7.63 10.44 -4.26
N SER A 282 -7.47 11.73 -4.00
CA SER A 282 -7.43 12.35 -2.67
C SER A 282 -7.81 13.83 -2.74
N ASP A 283 -8.26 14.37 -1.62
CA ASP A 283 -8.49 15.81 -1.46
C ASP A 283 -7.17 16.59 -1.24
N TYR A 284 -6.08 15.88 -0.91
CA TYR A 284 -4.77 16.49 -0.66
C TYR A 284 -3.84 16.38 -1.88
N GLU A 285 -3.06 17.45 -2.09
CA GLU A 285 -2.11 17.58 -3.20
C GLU A 285 -1.18 16.36 -3.29
N PHE A 286 -0.82 15.98 -4.52
CA PHE A 286 -0.03 14.77 -4.83
C PHE A 286 -0.73 13.45 -4.47
N MET A 287 -2.06 13.46 -4.32
CA MET A 287 -2.86 12.30 -3.95
C MET A 287 -2.47 11.72 -2.57
N LEU A 288 -2.14 12.58 -1.61
CA LEU A 288 -1.65 12.14 -0.31
C LEU A 288 -2.81 11.70 0.60
N SER A 289 -2.56 10.70 1.43
CA SER A 289 -3.55 10.16 2.37
C SER A 289 -3.96 11.07 3.53
N GLY A 290 -3.34 12.25 3.64
CA GLY A 290 -3.56 13.19 4.75
C GLY A 290 -2.88 14.52 4.45
N ASN A 291 -3.16 15.52 5.28
CA ASN A 291 -2.60 16.85 5.09
C ASN A 291 -1.07 16.84 5.29
N TYR A 292 -0.36 17.45 4.35
CA TYR A 292 1.08 17.63 4.37
C TYR A 292 1.43 19.06 3.98
N ASN A 293 1.41 19.98 4.95
CA ASN A 293 1.81 21.34 4.70
C ASN A 293 3.34 21.43 4.53
N ARG A 294 3.77 21.94 3.38
CA ARG A 294 5.17 22.03 2.93
C ARG A 294 5.70 23.47 2.90
N ASP A 295 4.94 24.42 3.42
CA ASP A 295 5.35 25.82 3.46
C ASP A 295 6.64 25.97 4.28
N VAL A 296 7.46 26.97 3.89
CA VAL A 296 8.71 27.29 4.60
C VAL A 296 8.44 27.61 6.07
N TYR A 297 7.32 28.27 6.34
CA TYR A 297 6.88 28.66 7.67
C TYR A 297 5.48 28.13 7.92
N VAL A 298 5.39 27.13 8.79
CA VAL A 298 4.14 26.51 9.17
C VAL A 298 4.12 26.37 10.68
N ARG A 299 2.95 26.62 11.28
CA ARG A 299 2.74 26.30 12.69
C ARG A 299 2.51 24.80 12.81
N GLU A 300 3.34 24.13 13.59
CA GLU A 300 3.14 22.74 13.93
C GLU A 300 1.73 22.50 14.50
N SER A 301 1.09 21.45 14.01
CA SER A 301 -0.11 20.87 14.61
C SER A 301 -0.30 19.44 14.11
N ALA A 302 -1.09 18.66 14.84
CA ALA A 302 -1.48 17.31 14.41
C ALA A 302 -2.11 17.29 13.01
N PHE A 303 -2.85 18.35 12.63
CA PHE A 303 -3.44 18.48 11.31
C PHE A 303 -2.43 18.91 10.24
N ALA A 304 -1.56 19.90 10.52
CA ALA A 304 -0.61 20.42 9.53
C ALA A 304 0.34 19.33 9.00
N PHE A 305 0.68 18.36 9.86
CA PHE A 305 1.58 17.24 9.54
C PHE A 305 0.91 15.88 9.73
N GLU A 306 -0.41 15.81 9.58
CA GLU A 306 -1.21 14.58 9.70
C GLU A 306 -0.59 13.43 8.90
N PHE A 307 -0.17 13.73 7.66
CA PHE A 307 0.49 12.77 6.78
C PHE A 307 1.71 12.11 7.44
N CYS A 308 2.62 12.91 8.01
CA CYS A 308 3.82 12.40 8.68
C CYS A 308 3.45 11.68 9.99
N TYR A 309 2.52 12.25 10.75
CA TYR A 309 2.12 11.70 12.05
C TYR A 309 1.30 10.41 11.96
N SER A 310 0.83 10.05 10.77
CA SER A 310 0.23 8.74 10.52
C SER A 310 1.19 7.56 10.75
N CYS A 311 2.51 7.80 10.59
CA CYS A 311 3.56 6.80 10.79
C CYS A 311 4.59 7.20 11.86
N HIS A 312 4.70 8.49 12.15
CA HIS A 312 5.63 9.03 13.12
C HIS A 312 4.92 9.57 14.37
N ASP A 313 5.31 9.08 15.55
CA ASP A 313 4.82 9.55 16.83
C ASP A 313 5.23 11.00 17.07
N ARG A 314 4.21 11.87 17.11
CA ARG A 314 4.35 13.30 17.37
C ARG A 314 5.01 13.56 18.72
N PHE A 315 4.73 12.75 19.74
CA PHE A 315 5.30 12.94 21.06
C PHE A 315 6.81 12.65 21.08
N SER A 316 7.24 11.56 20.45
CA SER A 316 8.67 11.25 20.29
C SER A 316 9.42 12.36 19.51
N ILE A 317 8.82 12.88 18.43
CA ILE A 317 9.39 13.98 17.64
C ILE A 317 9.56 15.24 18.49
N LEU A 318 8.49 15.71 19.14
CA LEU A 318 8.51 16.94 19.95
C LEU A 318 9.21 16.75 21.30
N GLY A 319 9.45 15.50 21.69
CA GLY A 319 10.29 15.10 22.82
C GLY A 319 11.79 15.12 22.52
N ASN A 320 12.20 15.41 21.28
CA ASN A 320 13.59 15.41 20.81
C ASN A 320 14.29 14.05 20.94
N GLU A 321 13.55 12.93 20.89
CA GLU A 321 14.12 11.60 21.18
C GLU A 321 15.13 11.12 20.13
N SER A 322 14.97 11.54 18.87
CA SER A 322 15.85 11.15 17.76
C SER A 322 16.83 12.24 17.32
N PHE A 323 16.58 13.49 17.70
CA PHE A 323 17.32 14.67 17.26
C PHE A 323 17.16 15.78 18.31
N PRO A 324 18.25 16.28 18.91
CA PRO A 324 18.20 17.45 19.79
C PRO A 324 17.59 18.66 19.10
N PHE A 325 16.78 19.42 19.83
CA PHE A 325 16.09 20.61 19.30
C PHE A 325 15.12 20.34 18.12
N HIS A 326 14.68 19.11 17.88
CA HIS A 326 13.67 18.81 16.87
C HIS A 326 12.41 19.66 17.05
N ARG A 327 11.90 19.73 18.28
CA ARG A 327 10.77 20.59 18.65
C ARG A 327 11.00 22.05 18.28
N GLU A 328 12.16 22.59 18.58
CA GLU A 328 12.46 24.01 18.32
C GLU A 328 12.45 24.32 16.82
N HIS A 329 12.95 23.41 15.98
CA HIS A 329 12.91 23.60 14.53
C HIS A 329 11.49 23.53 13.96
N ILE A 330 10.62 22.68 14.53
CA ILE A 330 9.27 22.42 13.99
C ILE A 330 8.21 23.37 14.60
N GLU A 331 8.24 23.60 15.91
CA GLU A 331 7.33 24.54 16.60
C GLU A 331 7.82 25.99 16.53
N GLY A 332 9.13 26.19 16.37
CA GLY A 332 9.76 27.49 16.54
C GLY A 332 9.97 27.86 18.00
N ASP A 333 10.06 29.16 18.27
CA ASP A 333 10.04 29.72 19.60
C ASP A 333 8.97 30.82 19.68
N PRO A 334 7.80 30.53 20.26
CA PRO A 334 6.72 31.49 20.42
C PRO A 334 7.09 32.72 21.25
N VAL A 335 8.07 32.62 22.16
CA VAL A 335 8.49 33.71 23.04
C VAL A 335 9.28 34.76 22.27
N SER A 336 10.18 34.34 21.39
CA SER A 336 10.91 35.24 20.49
C SER A 336 10.16 35.56 19.18
N GLY A 337 9.00 34.94 18.96
CA GLY A 337 8.24 35.05 17.71
C GLY A 337 8.89 34.32 16.53
N ARG A 338 9.92 33.49 16.77
CA ARG A 338 10.56 32.68 15.74
C ARG A 338 9.60 31.57 15.32
N LYS A 339 9.29 31.53 14.03
CA LYS A 339 8.42 30.50 13.45
C LYS A 339 9.19 29.20 13.27
N GLY A 340 8.51 28.07 13.46
CA GLY A 340 9.00 26.77 13.05
C GLY A 340 8.88 26.53 11.55
N THR A 341 9.34 25.37 11.11
CA THR A 341 9.36 24.96 9.71
C THR A 341 8.68 23.60 9.48
N SER A 342 8.40 23.27 8.22
CA SER A 342 7.79 21.99 7.85
C SER A 342 8.79 20.85 7.86
N CYS A 343 8.31 19.61 8.00
CA CYS A 343 9.12 18.41 7.83
C CYS A 343 9.86 18.41 6.47
N TYR A 344 9.22 18.96 5.43
CA TYR A 344 9.74 19.07 4.07
C TYR A 344 10.99 19.95 3.96
N THR A 345 11.19 20.87 4.90
CA THR A 345 12.37 21.73 4.91
C THR A 345 13.66 20.94 5.09
N CYS A 346 13.62 19.84 5.83
CA CYS A 346 14.79 19.02 6.14
C CYS A 346 14.73 17.62 5.53
N HIS A 347 13.55 17.00 5.45
CA HIS A 347 13.37 15.61 5.04
C HIS A 347 12.72 15.49 3.66
N ALA A 348 13.28 14.61 2.82
CA ALA A 348 12.65 14.15 1.60
C ALA A 348 11.65 13.01 1.90
N SER A 349 10.41 13.14 1.41
CA SER A 349 9.36 12.14 1.60
C SER A 349 9.59 10.82 0.85
N HIS A 350 10.51 10.78 -0.12
CA HIS A 350 10.86 9.55 -0.84
C HIS A 350 12.21 9.01 -0.37
N GLY A 351 13.29 9.67 -0.77
CA GLY A 351 14.63 9.30 -0.39
C GLY A 351 15.63 10.42 -0.61
N SER A 352 16.77 10.28 0.07
CA SER A 352 17.94 11.13 -0.05
C SER A 352 19.09 10.27 -0.60
N PRO A 353 19.53 10.52 -1.84
CA PRO A 353 20.67 9.81 -2.40
C PRO A 353 21.96 10.08 -1.61
N GLU A 354 22.12 11.28 -1.05
CA GLU A 354 23.37 11.74 -0.47
C GLU A 354 23.44 11.58 1.06
N ASN A 355 22.34 11.72 1.80
CA ASN A 355 22.36 11.76 3.26
C ASN A 355 21.52 10.65 3.92
N PRO A 356 21.87 10.21 5.15
CA PRO A 356 21.03 9.33 5.94
C PRO A 356 19.79 10.07 6.46
N ASN A 357 18.88 9.34 7.11
CA ASN A 357 17.70 9.89 7.80
C ASN A 357 16.77 10.73 6.90
N LEU A 358 16.76 10.47 5.59
CA LEU A 358 16.00 11.19 4.58
C LEU A 358 16.37 12.67 4.45
N ILE A 359 17.54 13.09 4.92
CA ILE A 359 17.89 14.51 4.97
C ILE A 359 18.21 15.03 3.57
N LYS A 360 17.43 16.01 3.12
CA LYS A 360 17.63 16.76 1.87
C LYS A 360 16.98 18.11 2.04
N PHE A 361 17.80 19.13 2.32
CA PHE A 361 17.28 20.45 2.65
C PHE A 361 16.56 21.11 1.48
N ASN A 362 15.41 21.72 1.76
CA ASN A 362 14.71 22.58 0.82
C ASN A 362 15.47 23.90 0.68
N LEU A 363 16.11 24.11 -0.47
CA LEU A 363 16.94 25.29 -0.73
C LEU A 363 16.14 26.60 -0.87
N GLN A 364 14.81 26.55 -0.86
CA GLN A 364 13.97 27.74 -0.71
C GLN A 364 13.93 28.25 0.74
N ALA A 365 14.16 27.36 1.71
CA ALA A 365 14.11 27.64 3.14
C ALA A 365 15.50 27.70 3.78
N VAL A 366 16.47 26.99 3.21
CA VAL A 366 17.82 26.81 3.74
C VAL A 366 18.83 27.28 2.71
N THR A 367 19.76 28.14 3.12
CA THR A 367 20.83 28.65 2.25
C THR A 367 22.20 28.20 2.75
N GLY A 368 23.20 28.30 1.87
CA GLY A 368 24.60 28.17 2.29
C GLY A 368 24.97 29.26 3.30
N GLU A 369 26.00 29.01 4.11
CA GLU A 369 26.56 30.02 5.00
C GLU A 369 26.96 31.28 4.20
N LYS A 370 26.84 32.47 4.81
CA LYS A 370 27.28 33.78 4.28
C LYS A 370 28.70 33.84 3.71
N SER A 371 29.54 32.84 4.00
CA SER A 371 30.92 32.68 3.52
C SER A 371 31.04 32.04 2.12
N GLY A 372 29.93 31.62 1.50
CA GLY A 372 29.92 30.92 0.20
C GLY A 372 30.07 29.40 0.31
N ARG A 373 29.99 28.83 1.51
CA ARG A 373 29.98 27.37 1.72
C ARG A 373 28.66 26.74 1.27
N ARG A 374 28.74 25.49 0.80
CA ARG A 374 27.57 24.67 0.42
C ARG A 374 26.81 24.24 1.68
N VAL A 375 25.51 23.99 1.51
CA VAL A 375 24.68 23.36 2.53
C VAL A 375 25.18 21.93 2.71
N GLU A 376 25.61 21.58 3.92
CA GLU A 376 26.18 20.27 4.23
C GLU A 376 25.55 19.68 5.49
N TYR A 377 25.41 18.36 5.50
CA TYR A 377 25.00 17.55 6.63
C TYR A 377 25.99 16.41 6.80
N LEU A 378 26.42 16.17 8.04
CA LEU A 378 27.29 15.05 8.39
C LEU A 378 26.72 14.33 9.61
N GLU A 379 26.40 13.05 9.48
CA GLU A 379 26.10 12.19 10.63
C GLU A 379 27.43 11.76 11.26
N THR A 380 27.65 12.08 12.54
CA THR A 380 28.85 11.66 13.29
C THR A 380 28.60 10.34 14.01
N SER A 381 27.38 10.14 14.50
CA SER A 381 26.89 8.88 15.07
C SER A 381 25.37 8.84 15.04
N GLN A 382 24.75 7.74 15.45
CA GLN A 382 23.30 7.66 15.48
C GLN A 382 22.71 8.72 16.43
N GLY A 383 21.90 9.62 15.89
CA GLY A 383 21.27 10.71 16.66
C GLY A 383 22.19 11.92 16.90
N SER A 384 23.38 11.95 16.30
CA SER A 384 24.32 13.07 16.41
C SER A 384 24.95 13.41 15.06
N GLY A 385 25.27 14.67 14.86
CA GLY A 385 25.88 15.13 13.63
C GLY A 385 26.16 16.61 13.62
N THR A 386 26.48 17.11 12.44
CA THR A 386 26.71 18.52 12.20
C THR A 386 26.02 18.99 10.94
N CYS A 387 25.61 20.26 10.96
CA CYS A 387 25.07 20.96 9.81
C CYS A 387 25.95 22.19 9.51
N VAL A 388 26.21 22.44 8.23
CA VAL A 388 26.80 23.68 7.72
C VAL A 388 25.77 24.35 6.83
N LEU A 389 25.02 25.32 7.38
CA LEU A 389 23.91 25.98 6.69
C LEU A 389 23.47 27.26 7.41
N GLU A 390 22.73 28.11 6.70
CA GLU A 390 21.94 29.19 7.29
C GLU A 390 20.44 28.85 7.18
N CYS A 391 19.72 28.93 8.30
CA CYS A 391 18.28 28.73 8.36
C CYS A 391 17.66 29.76 9.31
N HIS A 392 16.65 30.49 8.84
CA HIS A 392 15.97 31.54 9.60
C HIS A 392 16.92 32.60 10.21
N GLY A 393 17.98 32.95 9.49
CA GLY A 393 19.00 33.89 9.94
C GLY A 393 19.95 33.36 11.02
N HIS A 394 19.80 32.09 11.42
CA HIS A 394 20.72 31.39 12.30
C HIS A 394 21.76 30.62 11.49
N ASN A 395 23.04 30.89 11.73
CA ASN A 395 24.14 30.22 11.08
C ASN A 395 24.58 28.98 11.87
N HIS A 396 24.64 27.83 11.21
CA HIS A 396 25.20 26.58 11.73
C HIS A 396 26.54 26.36 11.04
N ALA A 397 27.68 26.50 11.73
CA ALA A 397 29.00 26.45 11.07
C ALA A 397 30.17 25.97 11.96
N PRO A 398 30.28 24.66 12.27
CA PRO A 398 29.23 23.66 12.20
C PRO A 398 28.31 23.76 13.43
N GLY A 399 27.00 23.69 13.22
CA GLY A 399 26.05 23.49 14.31
C GLY A 399 26.00 22.00 14.64
N GLY A 400 26.47 21.63 15.84
CA GLY A 400 26.44 20.25 16.33
C GLY A 400 25.12 19.92 17.01
N TYR A 401 24.73 18.65 16.95
CA TYR A 401 23.62 18.09 17.71
C TYR A 401 23.97 16.70 18.25
#